data_AF-A0A438IS76-F1
#
_entry.id   AF-A0A438IS76-F1
#
_cell.length_a   1.000
_cell.length_b   1.000
_cell.length_c   1.000
_cell.angle_alpha   90.00
_cell.angle_beta   90.00
_cell.angle_gamma   90.00
#
_symmetry.space_group_name_H-M   'P 1'
#
loop_
_entity.id
_entity.type
_entity.pdbx_description
1 polymer ?
#
loop_
_entity_poly.entity_id
_entity_poly.type
_entity_poly.pdbx_seq_one_letter_code
_entity_poly.pdbx_strand_id
1 'polypeptide(L)'
;MSQRAVHKAMFESVALAAASVLQTSSTCTRKFIISSGESNNGVGSTNGPAFECILMKDFLKSLSKRLKGNIAGYENYHRVYVPEGQSPKFDPKEPLRVYVLFQHIQKMLSGEIAVIAETGYSWFNCQKLKLPRKCRYEFQMQYGSIGWLVGVTLGYVQATPKKRVMISCIGDGSFYVTLLDISIMILLIRNRQ
;
A
#
# COMPACT_ATOMS: atom_id res chain seq x y z
N MET A 1 -6.20 1.10 -9.70
CA MET A 1 -5.64 2.35 -10.27
C MET A 1 -4.70 1.98 -11.43
N SER A 2 -4.81 2.62 -12.60
CA SER A 2 -3.92 2.28 -13.74
C SER A 2 -2.47 2.68 -13.45
N GLN A 3 -1.59 1.70 -13.19
CA GLN A 3 -0.17 1.94 -12.92
C GLN A 3 0.53 2.64 -14.08
N ARG A 4 0.16 2.34 -15.33
CA ARG A 4 0.72 2.99 -16.53
C ARG A 4 0.39 4.48 -16.56
N ALA A 5 -0.85 4.83 -16.24
CA ALA A 5 -1.29 6.23 -16.21
C ALA A 5 -0.57 7.01 -15.11
N VAL A 6 -0.42 6.42 -13.92
CA VAL A 6 0.33 7.02 -12.80
C VAL A 6 1.79 7.24 -13.19
N HIS A 7 2.44 6.23 -13.76
CA HIS A 7 3.84 6.30 -14.17
C HIS A 7 4.06 7.40 -15.21
N LYS A 8 3.20 7.48 -16.23
CA LYS A 8 3.28 8.52 -17.26
C LYS A 8 3.01 9.91 -16.69
N ALA A 9 1.98 10.07 -15.86
CA ALA A 9 1.68 11.35 -15.21
C ALA A 9 2.84 11.82 -14.31
N MET A 10 3.48 10.92 -13.56
CA MET A 10 4.66 11.24 -12.75
C MET A 10 5.85 11.67 -13.62
N PHE A 11 6.11 10.98 -14.73
CA PHE A 11 7.23 11.27 -15.63
C PHE A 11 7.05 12.58 -16.41
N GLU A 12 5.83 12.89 -16.82
CA GLU A 12 5.50 14.12 -17.57
C GLU A 12 5.31 15.34 -16.65
N SER A 13 5.37 15.16 -15.33
CA SER A 13 5.24 16.26 -14.38
C SER A 13 6.53 17.09 -14.33
N VAL A 14 6.38 18.42 -14.43
CA VAL A 14 7.50 19.37 -14.35
C VAL A 14 8.12 19.42 -12.94
N ALA A 15 7.34 19.08 -11.91
CA ALA A 15 7.82 18.94 -10.54
C ALA A 15 7.03 17.84 -9.82
N LEU A 16 7.73 17.02 -9.02
CA LEU A 16 7.13 15.99 -8.17
C LEU A 16 7.42 16.30 -6.70
N ALA A 17 6.37 16.55 -5.93
CA ALA A 17 6.49 16.71 -4.48
C ALA A 17 6.43 15.34 -3.79
N ALA A 18 7.51 14.97 -3.11
CA ALA A 18 7.62 13.74 -2.33
C ALA A 18 7.52 14.08 -0.83
N ALA A 19 6.59 13.44 -0.11
CA ALA A 19 6.43 13.63 1.33
C ALA A 19 6.73 12.31 2.07
N SER A 20 7.69 12.34 2.99
CA SER A 20 8.08 11.17 3.81
C SER A 20 8.38 9.91 2.99
N VAL A 21 9.07 10.07 1.85
CA VAL A 21 9.40 8.98 0.95
C VAL A 21 10.66 8.27 1.42
N LEU A 22 10.56 6.94 1.56
CA LEU A 22 11.70 6.06 1.74
C LEU A 22 11.95 5.31 0.42
N GLN A 23 13.14 5.51 -0.16
CA GLN A 23 13.50 4.88 -1.43
C GLN A 23 14.42 3.69 -1.17
N THR A 24 13.91 2.49 -1.42
CA THR A 24 14.65 1.22 -1.36
C THR A 24 14.55 0.45 -2.68
N SER A 25 15.40 -0.57 -2.86
CA SER A 25 15.38 -1.43 -4.04
C SER A 25 14.02 -2.11 -4.28
N SER A 26 13.28 -2.45 -3.22
CA SER A 26 11.94 -3.05 -3.34
C SER A 26 10.88 -2.04 -3.80
N THR A 27 10.98 -0.77 -3.40
CA THR A 27 10.08 0.31 -3.85
C THR A 27 10.39 0.83 -5.26
N CYS A 28 11.57 0.53 -5.80
CA CYS A 28 12.09 1.07 -7.05
C CYS A 28 12.32 -0.06 -8.07
N THR A 29 11.28 -0.48 -8.80
CA THR A 29 11.33 -1.65 -9.70
C THR A 29 12.11 -1.40 -11.01
N ARG A 30 12.56 -0.17 -11.23
CA ARG A 30 13.62 0.26 -12.16
C ARG A 30 14.37 1.36 -11.46
N LYS A 31 15.69 1.46 -11.65
CA LYS A 31 16.57 2.50 -11.09
C LYS A 31 16.10 3.91 -11.53
N PHE A 32 15.03 4.40 -10.92
CA PHE A 32 14.55 5.76 -11.09
C PHE A 32 15.40 6.62 -10.17
N ILE A 33 16.43 7.20 -10.75
CA ILE A 33 17.13 8.34 -10.15
C ILE A 33 16.13 9.48 -10.26
N ILE A 34 15.56 9.92 -9.14
CA ILE A 34 14.87 11.22 -9.09
C ILE A 34 15.98 12.27 -9.21
N SER A 35 16.28 12.65 -10.44
CA SER A 35 17.15 13.78 -10.78
C SER A 35 16.30 14.73 -11.61
N SER A 36 15.91 15.85 -10.99
CA SER A 36 15.79 17.11 -11.71
C SER A 36 17.07 17.89 -11.43
N GLY A 37 18.13 17.56 -12.15
CA GLY A 37 19.43 18.23 -12.07
C GLY A 37 20.60 17.26 -12.23
N GLU A 38 21.47 17.53 -13.20
CA GLU A 38 22.72 16.81 -13.41
C GLU A 38 23.65 16.89 -12.19
N SER A 39 24.27 15.75 -11.89
CA SER A 39 25.72 15.57 -11.61
C SER A 39 26.09 14.89 -10.29
N ASN A 40 26.85 13.80 -10.48
CA ASN A 40 27.97 13.26 -9.71
C ASN A 40 27.80 12.92 -8.21
N ASN A 41 27.97 11.62 -7.96
CA ASN A 41 28.24 10.96 -6.67
C ASN A 41 27.15 11.05 -5.58
N GLY A 42 26.31 10.02 -5.57
CA GLY A 42 25.89 9.36 -4.33
C GLY A 42 24.76 9.98 -3.51
N VAL A 43 24.40 11.25 -3.69
CA VAL A 43 23.29 11.87 -2.96
C VAL A 43 22.50 12.77 -3.92
N GLY A 44 21.32 12.30 -4.35
CA GLY A 44 20.39 13.10 -5.12
C GLY A 44 19.74 14.17 -4.24
N SER A 45 20.42 15.29 -4.04
CA SER A 45 19.85 16.50 -3.47
C SER A 45 19.48 17.46 -4.60
N THR A 46 18.26 17.98 -4.59
CA THR A 46 17.86 19.12 -5.42
C THR A 46 18.78 20.31 -5.12
N ASN A 47 19.19 21.09 -6.11
CA ASN A 47 20.04 22.29 -6.01
C ASN A 47 19.39 23.48 -5.25
N GLY A 48 18.70 23.23 -4.14
CA GLY A 48 17.99 24.23 -3.33
C GLY A 48 18.41 24.20 -1.86
N PRO A 49 18.06 25.25 -1.09
CA PRO A 49 18.39 25.32 0.33
C PRO A 49 17.73 24.17 1.12
N ALA A 50 18.51 23.51 1.96
CA ALA A 50 18.01 22.54 2.93
C ALA A 50 17.45 23.29 4.15
N PHE A 51 16.21 22.98 4.52
CA PHE A 51 15.59 23.51 5.74
C PHE A 51 15.49 22.41 6.78
N GLU A 52 16.25 22.56 7.86
CA GLU A 52 16.26 21.60 8.96
C GLU A 52 15.24 21.97 10.05
N CYS A 53 14.93 21.01 10.94
CA CYS A 53 14.05 21.19 12.09
C CYS A 53 12.59 21.60 11.78
N ILE A 54 12.10 21.35 10.56
CA ILE A 54 10.70 21.57 10.21
C ILE A 54 9.92 20.26 10.32
N LEU A 55 8.88 20.25 11.17
CA LEU A 55 7.95 19.14 11.26
C LEU A 55 7.08 19.08 9.99
N MET A 56 7.03 17.92 9.34
CA MET A 56 6.25 17.70 8.11
C MET A 56 4.77 18.11 8.26
N LYS A 57 4.18 17.87 9.44
CA LYS A 57 2.80 18.29 9.75
C LYS A 57 2.61 19.80 9.62
N ASP A 58 3.58 20.59 10.08
CA ASP A 58 3.51 22.05 10.12
C ASP A 58 3.86 22.64 8.76
N PHE A 59 4.79 21.98 8.05
CA PHE A 59 5.09 22.27 6.65
C PHE A 59 3.87 22.12 5.75
N LEU A 60 3.21 20.95 5.75
CA LEU A 60 2.03 20.69 4.90
C LEU A 60 0.86 21.60 5.26
N LYS A 61 0.66 21.91 6.55
CA LYS A 61 -0.36 22.85 7.01
C LYS A 61 -0.09 24.27 6.51
N SER A 62 1.16 24.70 6.47
CA SER A 62 1.54 26.03 5.98
C SER A 62 1.51 26.10 4.45
N LEU A 63 1.95 25.03 3.78
CA LEU A 63 1.94 24.90 2.33
C LEU A 63 0.51 24.94 1.78
N SER A 64 -0.44 24.22 2.39
CA SER A 64 -1.84 24.19 1.93
C SER A 64 -2.52 25.56 1.90
N LYS A 65 -2.08 26.53 2.73
CA LYS A 65 -2.60 27.91 2.73
C LYS A 65 -2.04 28.78 1.59
N ARG A 66 -0.87 28.43 1.06
CA ARG A 66 -0.14 29.24 0.06
C ARG A 66 -0.12 28.58 -1.32
N LEU A 67 -0.48 27.31 -1.40
CA LEU A 67 -0.46 26.54 -2.64
C LEU A 67 -1.53 27.05 -3.60
N LYS A 68 -1.09 27.49 -4.78
CA LYS A 68 -1.97 27.70 -5.93
C LYS A 68 -2.26 26.33 -6.56
N GLY A 69 -3.52 26.00 -6.78
CA GLY A 69 -3.92 24.72 -7.38
C GLY A 69 -3.31 24.57 -8.77
N ASN A 70 -2.58 23.46 -8.99
CA ASN A 70 -2.09 23.05 -10.30
C ASN A 70 -2.76 21.72 -10.65
N ILE A 71 -3.59 21.73 -11.70
CA ILE A 71 -4.33 20.55 -12.17
C ILE A 71 -3.66 19.84 -13.34
N ALA A 72 -2.53 20.33 -13.86
CA ALA A 72 -1.89 19.77 -15.05
C ALA A 72 -1.51 18.29 -14.89
N GLY A 73 -0.98 17.89 -13.72
CA GLY A 73 -0.67 16.48 -13.45
C GLY A 73 -1.93 15.58 -13.40
N TYR A 74 -3.04 16.14 -12.92
CA TYR A 74 -4.33 15.44 -12.88
C TYR A 74 -4.95 15.31 -14.29
N GLU A 75 -4.86 16.35 -15.12
CA GLU A 75 -5.31 16.31 -16.50
C GLU A 75 -4.50 15.32 -17.34
N ASN A 76 -3.18 15.31 -17.20
CA ASN A 76 -2.32 14.35 -17.88
C ASN A 76 -2.68 12.91 -17.50
N TYR A 77 -2.90 12.65 -16.21
CA TYR A 77 -3.38 11.35 -15.73
C TYR A 77 -4.69 10.95 -16.41
N HIS A 78 -5.69 11.83 -16.44
CA HIS A 78 -7.00 11.55 -17.03
C HIS A 78 -6.93 11.29 -18.54
N ARG A 79 -6.08 12.02 -19.27
CA ARG A 79 -5.89 11.81 -20.72
C ARG A 79 -5.40 10.41 -21.06
N VAL A 80 -4.60 9.81 -20.18
CA VAL A 80 -3.99 8.49 -20.39
C VAL A 80 -4.65 7.41 -19.54
N TYR A 81 -5.69 7.78 -18.79
CA TYR A 81 -6.41 6.86 -17.94
C TYR A 81 -7.20 5.89 -18.79
N VAL A 82 -6.78 4.64 -18.74
CA VAL A 82 -7.57 3.52 -19.24
C VAL A 82 -8.27 2.89 -18.04
N PRO A 83 -9.61 2.80 -18.03
CA PRO A 83 -10.34 2.07 -17.01
C PRO A 83 -9.79 0.65 -16.90
N GLU A 84 -9.65 0.16 -15.67
CA GLU A 84 -9.25 -1.23 -15.47
C GLU A 84 -10.30 -2.14 -16.09
N GLY A 85 -9.85 -3.10 -16.92
CA GLY A 85 -10.74 -4.13 -17.45
C GLY A 85 -11.44 -4.84 -16.31
N GLN A 86 -12.76 -5.00 -16.43
CA GLN A 86 -13.48 -5.86 -15.51
C GLN A 86 -12.94 -7.27 -15.66
N SER A 87 -12.58 -7.86 -14.52
CA SER A 87 -12.18 -9.25 -14.48
C SER A 87 -13.32 -10.14 -15.00
N PRO A 88 -13.02 -11.21 -15.75
CA PRO A 88 -14.04 -12.08 -16.33
C PRO A 88 -15.03 -12.60 -15.28
N LYS A 89 -16.29 -12.80 -15.68
CA LYS A 89 -17.26 -13.55 -14.88
C LYS A 89 -16.70 -14.96 -14.69
N PHE A 90 -16.75 -15.46 -13.46
CA PHE A 90 -16.33 -16.82 -13.11
C PHE A 90 -17.55 -17.73 -12.99
N ASP A 91 -17.39 -18.99 -13.38
CA ASP A 91 -18.37 -20.05 -13.11
C ASP A 91 -18.09 -20.64 -11.72
N PRO A 92 -19.06 -20.80 -10.81
CA PRO A 92 -18.86 -21.47 -9.53
C PRO A 92 -18.22 -22.87 -9.61
N LYS A 93 -18.30 -23.55 -10.76
CA LYS A 93 -17.72 -24.88 -10.97
C LYS A 93 -16.28 -24.86 -11.52
N GLU A 94 -15.74 -23.68 -11.84
CA GLU A 94 -14.38 -23.58 -12.34
C GLU A 94 -13.33 -23.72 -11.22
N PRO A 95 -12.11 -24.20 -11.51
CA PRO A 95 -11.04 -24.20 -10.54
C PRO A 95 -10.77 -22.80 -9.96
N LEU A 96 -10.58 -22.70 -8.64
CA LEU A 96 -10.36 -21.41 -7.98
C LEU A 96 -9.09 -20.74 -8.52
N ARG A 97 -9.25 -19.54 -9.08
CA ARG A 97 -8.14 -18.71 -9.57
C ARG A 97 -7.94 -17.53 -8.63
N VAL A 98 -6.69 -17.07 -8.50
CA VAL A 98 -6.33 -15.98 -7.57
C VAL A 98 -7.15 -14.72 -7.82
N TYR A 99 -7.40 -14.37 -9.09
CA TYR A 99 -8.21 -13.18 -9.38
C TYR A 99 -9.67 -13.32 -8.90
N VAL A 100 -10.23 -14.54 -8.89
CA VAL A 100 -11.59 -14.81 -8.37
C VAL A 100 -11.61 -14.60 -6.87
N LEU A 101 -10.60 -15.10 -6.15
CA LEU A 101 -10.47 -14.87 -4.71
C LEU A 101 -10.45 -13.38 -4.37
N PHE A 102 -9.61 -12.60 -5.06
CA PHE A 102 -9.49 -11.16 -4.80
C PHE A 102 -10.73 -10.36 -5.24
N GLN A 103 -11.52 -10.83 -6.21
CA GLN A 103 -12.84 -10.26 -6.49
C GLN A 103 -13.80 -10.40 -5.31
N HIS A 104 -13.80 -11.56 -4.63
CA HIS A 104 -14.63 -11.77 -3.45
C HIS A 104 -14.15 -10.91 -2.28
N ILE A 105 -12.84 -10.86 -2.04
CA ILE A 105 -12.24 -9.99 -1.02
C ILE A 105 -12.64 -8.54 -1.27
N GLN A 106 -12.55 -8.06 -2.52
CA GLN A 106 -12.94 -6.70 -2.88
C GLN A 106 -14.41 -6.38 -2.54
N LYS A 107 -15.33 -7.34 -2.67
CA LYS A 107 -16.73 -7.18 -2.30
C LYS A 107 -16.96 -7.19 -0.78
N MET A 108 -16.09 -7.86 -0.03
CA MET A 108 -16.13 -7.89 1.44
C MET A 108 -15.56 -6.62 2.08
N LEU A 109 -14.73 -5.84 1.36
CA LEU A 109 -14.09 -4.65 1.93
C LEU A 109 -15.11 -3.58 2.34
N SER A 110 -14.93 -3.08 3.56
CA SER A 110 -15.71 -1.99 4.15
C SER A 110 -14.78 -1.03 4.89
N GLY A 111 -15.24 0.18 5.19
CA GLY A 111 -14.44 1.18 5.91
C GLY A 111 -14.08 0.79 7.35
N GLU A 112 -14.69 -0.28 7.86
CA GLU A 112 -14.39 -0.80 9.19
C GLU A 112 -13.37 -1.94 9.16
N ILE A 113 -12.98 -2.43 7.99
CA ILE A 113 -12.04 -3.54 7.85
C ILE A 113 -10.59 -3.04 7.87
N ALA A 114 -9.69 -3.86 8.41
CA ALA A 114 -8.26 -3.74 8.20
C ALA A 114 -7.77 -4.89 7.33
N VAL A 115 -7.05 -4.57 6.26
CA VAL A 115 -6.40 -5.54 5.38
C VAL A 115 -4.92 -5.57 5.73
N ILE A 116 -4.40 -6.77 6.02
CA ILE A 116 -2.97 -6.98 6.23
C ILE A 116 -2.44 -7.87 5.12
N ALA A 117 -1.40 -7.40 4.42
CA ALA A 117 -0.79 -8.13 3.32
C ALA A 117 0.61 -8.63 3.70
N GLU A 118 0.78 -9.96 3.73
CA GLU A 118 2.07 -10.59 3.98
C GLU A 118 3.02 -10.46 2.78
N THR A 119 4.32 -10.58 3.06
CA THR A 119 5.39 -10.65 2.09
C THR A 119 5.15 -11.74 1.05
N GLY A 120 5.20 -11.36 -0.23
CA GLY A 120 5.06 -12.27 -1.36
C GLY A 120 3.98 -11.85 -2.35
N TYR A 121 3.32 -12.82 -2.99
CA TYR A 121 2.30 -12.55 -4.01
C TYR A 121 1.07 -11.80 -3.46
N SER A 122 0.84 -11.86 -2.13
CA SER A 122 -0.17 -11.10 -1.43
C SER A 122 0.00 -9.58 -1.57
N TRP A 123 1.23 -9.04 -1.58
CA TRP A 123 1.48 -7.61 -1.80
C TRP A 123 0.92 -7.14 -3.13
N PHE A 124 1.28 -7.84 -4.22
CA PHE A 124 0.89 -7.45 -5.57
C PHE A 124 -0.62 -7.55 -5.80
N ASN A 125 -1.28 -8.53 -5.20
CA ASN A 125 -2.74 -8.65 -5.32
C ASN A 125 -3.47 -7.65 -4.43
N CYS A 126 -3.01 -7.42 -3.20
CA CYS A 126 -3.63 -6.45 -2.32
C CYS A 126 -3.45 -5.01 -2.81
N GLN A 127 -2.33 -4.69 -3.48
CA GLN A 127 -2.12 -3.37 -4.09
C GLN A 127 -3.15 -3.06 -5.20
N LYS A 128 -3.74 -4.10 -5.82
CA LYS A 128 -4.79 -3.93 -6.83
C LYS A 128 -6.17 -3.68 -6.22
N LEU A 129 -6.35 -3.90 -4.91
CA LEU A 129 -7.63 -3.68 -4.24
C LEU A 129 -7.96 -2.18 -4.16
N LYS A 130 -9.23 -1.86 -4.37
CA LYS A 130 -9.80 -0.53 -4.16
C LYS A 130 -10.27 -0.43 -2.72
N LEU A 131 -9.48 0.24 -1.90
CA LEU A 131 -9.77 0.38 -0.47
C LEU A 131 -10.85 1.45 -0.24
N PRO A 132 -11.93 1.13 0.48
CA PRO A 132 -12.94 2.12 0.83
C PRO A 132 -12.41 3.11 1.88
N ARG A 133 -13.03 4.29 1.97
CA ARG A 133 -12.65 5.32 2.95
C ARG A 133 -12.68 4.74 4.37
N LYS A 134 -11.65 5.03 5.17
CA LYS A 134 -11.40 4.52 6.54
C LYS A 134 -10.90 3.07 6.65
N CYS A 135 -10.84 2.31 5.55
CA CYS A 135 -10.19 1.00 5.55
C CYS A 135 -8.71 1.16 5.87
N ARG A 136 -8.19 0.33 6.79
CA ARG A 136 -6.76 0.30 7.08
C ARG A 136 -6.07 -0.71 6.17
N TYR A 137 -4.85 -0.40 5.78
CA TYR A 137 -4.01 -1.27 4.96
C TYR A 137 -2.61 -1.30 5.57
N GLU A 138 -2.18 -2.49 6.00
CA GLU A 138 -0.90 -2.71 6.65
C GLU A 138 -0.07 -3.69 5.82
N PHE A 139 1.19 -3.34 5.60
CA PHE A 139 2.14 -4.17 4.86
C PHE A 139 3.56 -3.83 5.30
N GLN A 140 4.44 -4.84 5.36
CA GLN A 140 5.82 -4.69 5.85
C GLN A 140 6.84 -4.69 4.70
N MET A 141 6.83 -3.67 3.85
CA MET A 141 7.70 -3.65 2.67
C MET A 141 9.19 -3.43 2.98
N GLN A 142 9.51 -2.78 4.10
CA GLN A 142 10.88 -2.41 4.44
C GLN A 142 11.71 -3.60 4.95
N TYR A 143 11.16 -4.34 5.90
CA TYR A 143 11.85 -5.48 6.50
C TYR A 143 11.54 -6.78 5.74
N GLY A 144 10.31 -6.95 5.22
CA GLY A 144 9.95 -8.08 4.37
C GLY A 144 10.06 -9.43 5.06
N SER A 145 9.74 -9.52 6.36
CA SER A 145 9.79 -10.76 7.12
C SER A 145 8.53 -11.59 6.88
N ILE A 146 8.74 -12.82 6.43
CA ILE A 146 7.67 -13.82 6.30
C ILE A 146 7.18 -14.25 7.69
N GLY A 147 5.87 -14.26 7.89
CA GLY A 147 5.24 -14.64 9.17
C GLY A 147 4.92 -13.46 10.07
N TRP A 148 5.45 -12.27 9.79
CA TRP A 148 5.16 -11.05 10.55
C TRP A 148 3.65 -10.79 10.68
N LEU A 149 2.86 -11.14 9.67
CA LEU A 149 1.42 -10.87 9.62
C LEU A 149 0.66 -11.47 10.81
N VAL A 150 1.04 -12.66 11.29
CA VAL A 150 0.26 -13.37 12.34
C VAL A 150 0.39 -12.64 13.67
N GLY A 151 1.61 -12.27 14.06
CA GLY A 151 1.86 -11.48 15.27
C GLY A 151 1.18 -10.10 15.24
N VAL A 152 1.17 -9.45 14.07
CA VAL A 152 0.47 -8.17 13.89
C VAL A 152 -1.03 -8.35 14.04
N THR A 153 -1.58 -9.41 13.44
CA THR A 153 -3.02 -9.70 13.53
C THR A 153 -3.41 -9.90 14.99
N LEU A 154 -2.62 -10.67 15.75
CA LEU A 154 -2.83 -10.85 17.18
C LEU A 154 -2.78 -9.52 17.95
N GLY A 155 -1.76 -8.70 17.70
CA GLY A 155 -1.62 -7.38 18.34
C GLY A 155 -2.79 -6.46 18.01
N TYR A 156 -3.27 -6.46 16.77
CA TYR A 156 -4.43 -5.68 16.33
C TYR A 156 -5.72 -6.10 17.02
N VAL A 157 -5.96 -7.41 17.17
CA VAL A 157 -7.10 -7.95 17.91
C VAL A 157 -7.01 -7.57 19.39
N GLN A 158 -5.81 -7.58 19.96
CA GLN A 158 -5.61 -7.21 21.36
C GLN A 158 -5.85 -5.71 21.59
N ALA A 159 -5.33 -4.86 20.69
CA ALA A 159 -5.35 -3.40 20.81
C ALA A 159 -6.67 -2.75 20.37
N THR A 160 -7.51 -3.43 19.59
CA THR A 160 -8.76 -2.85 19.09
C THR A 160 -9.96 -3.38 19.90
N PRO A 161 -10.55 -2.58 20.80
CA PRO A 161 -11.69 -3.02 21.62
C PRO A 161 -13.00 -3.15 20.82
N LYS A 162 -13.12 -2.49 19.67
CA LYS A 162 -14.20 -2.72 18.70
C LYS A 162 -13.84 -3.90 17.81
N LYS A 163 -14.77 -4.85 17.63
CA LYS A 163 -14.65 -6.05 16.77
C LYS A 163 -14.50 -5.67 15.28
N ARG A 164 -13.38 -5.04 14.93
CA ARG A 164 -13.00 -4.72 13.57
C ARG A 164 -12.67 -6.03 12.87
N VAL A 165 -13.39 -6.33 11.79
CA VAL A 165 -13.11 -7.48 10.94
C VAL A 165 -11.76 -7.26 10.25
N MET A 166 -10.90 -8.26 10.30
CA MET A 166 -9.57 -8.23 9.68
C MET A 166 -9.50 -9.25 8.57
N ILE A 167 -8.92 -8.85 7.44
CA ILE A 167 -8.64 -9.74 6.32
C ILE A 167 -7.12 -9.86 6.20
N SER A 168 -6.62 -11.05 6.51
CA SER A 168 -5.20 -11.37 6.47
C SER A 168 -4.87 -12.18 5.22
N CYS A 169 -4.08 -11.60 4.32
CA CYS A 169 -3.65 -12.25 3.08
C CYS A 169 -2.26 -12.85 3.27
N ILE A 170 -2.20 -14.14 3.62
CA ILE A 170 -0.97 -14.89 3.90
C ILE A 170 -0.74 -15.98 2.84
N GLY A 171 0.52 -16.16 2.43
CA GLY A 171 0.92 -17.31 1.61
C GLY A 171 1.14 -18.55 2.47
N ASP A 172 1.06 -19.74 1.86
CA ASP A 172 1.30 -21.03 2.52
C ASP A 172 2.69 -21.10 3.16
N GLY A 173 3.73 -20.65 2.46
CA GLY A 173 5.10 -20.62 3.00
C GLY A 173 5.23 -19.80 4.30
N SER A 174 4.66 -18.59 4.31
CA SER A 174 4.66 -17.72 5.51
C SER A 174 3.77 -18.29 6.62
N PHE A 175 2.71 -18.98 6.25
CA PHE A 175 1.81 -19.65 7.19
C PHE A 175 2.54 -20.76 7.96
N TYR A 176 3.33 -21.59 7.28
CA TYR A 176 4.08 -22.66 7.95
C TYR A 176 5.03 -22.15 9.04
N VAL A 177 5.64 -20.98 8.84
CA VAL A 177 6.57 -20.37 9.80
C VAL A 177 5.86 -19.92 11.09
N THR A 178 4.56 -19.64 11.03
CA THR A 178 3.79 -19.01 12.12
C THR A 178 2.54 -19.79 12.54
N LEU A 179 2.49 -21.06 12.17
CA LEU A 179 1.42 -22.00 12.55
C LEU A 179 1.16 -22.03 14.06
N LEU A 180 2.22 -22.03 14.87
CA LEU A 180 2.10 -22.09 16.32
C LEU A 180 1.41 -20.84 16.90
N ASP A 181 1.69 -19.67 16.33
CA ASP A 181 1.11 -18.39 16.79
C ASP A 181 -0.40 -18.32 16.55
N ILE A 182 -0.91 -19.04 15.55
CA ILE A 182 -2.35 -19.13 15.29
C ILE A 182 -3.06 -19.87 16.43
N SER A 183 -2.44 -20.90 16.99
CA SER A 183 -2.97 -21.59 18.18
C SER A 183 -3.14 -20.61 19.35
N ILE A 184 -2.16 -19.72 19.55
CA ILE A 184 -2.22 -18.66 20.56
C ILE A 184 -3.34 -17.66 20.24
N MET A 185 -3.51 -17.26 18.97
CA MET A 185 -4.62 -16.40 18.57
C MET A 185 -5.98 -17.01 18.91
N ILE A 186 -6.20 -18.29 18.59
CA ILE A 186 -7.44 -19.01 18.89
C ILE A 186 -7.69 -19.04 20.40
N LEU A 187 -6.66 -19.37 21.19
CA LEU A 187 -6.74 -19.39 22.65
C LEU A 187 -7.12 -18.03 23.24
N LEU A 188 -6.49 -16.95 22.76
CA LEU A 188 -6.74 -15.60 23.26
C LEU A 188 -8.11 -15.06 22.85
N ILE A 189 -8.59 -15.41 21.66
CA ILE A 189 -9.95 -15.06 21.22
C ILE A 189 -10.99 -15.81 22.07
N ARG A 190 -10.76 -17.09 22.36
CA ARG A 190 -11.68 -17.90 23.19
C ARG A 190 -11.83 -17.34 24.60
N ASN A 191 -10.73 -16.90 25.21
CA ASN A 191 -10.74 -16.34 26.57
C ASN A 191 -11.28 -14.91 26.66
N ARG A 192 -11.61 -14.26 25.53
CA ARG A 192 -12.24 -12.93 25.48
C ARG A 192 -13.77 -12.95 25.40
N GLN A 193 -14.38 -14.13 25.27
CA GLN A 193 -15.84 -14.30 25.44
C GLN A 193 -16.15 -14.56 26.91
#